data_AF-A0A7J9ZUY1-F1
#
_entry.id   AF-A0A7J9ZUY1-F1
#
_cell.length_a   1.000
_cell.length_b   1.000
_cell.length_c   1.000
_cell.angle_alpha   90.00
_cell.angle_beta   90.00
_cell.angle_gamma   90.00
#
_symmetry.space_group_name_H-M   'P 1'
#
loop_
_entity.id
_entity.type
_entity.pdbx_description
1 polymer ?
#
loop_
_entity_poly.entity_id
_entity_poly.type
_entity_poly.pdbx_seq_one_letter_code
_entity_poly.pdbx_strand_id
1 'polypeptide(L)' 'MSQPAPPPVDPRLAGLVGVEHPVFGFSHSVDVVAEICREGGLGVWGATRSTPEEIETGLAEIRSRIGDRP' A
#
# COMPACT_ATOMS: atom_id res chain seq x y z
N MET A 1 -26.93 -6.92 -18.98
CA MET A 1 -27.30 -7.06 -17.56
C MET A 1 -26.52 -6.01 -16.79
N SER A 2 -27.20 -5.06 -16.12
CA SER A 2 -26.51 -4.00 -15.36
C SER A 2 -25.94 -4.61 -14.08
N GLN A 3 -24.64 -4.42 -13.83
CA GLN A 3 -24.06 -4.85 -12.55
C GLN A 3 -24.67 -4.00 -11.42
N PRO A 4 -25.03 -4.61 -10.27
CA PRO A 4 -25.43 -3.82 -9.10
C PRO A 4 -24.28 -2.92 -8.66
N ALA A 5 -24.62 -1.73 -8.14
CA ALA A 5 -23.62 -0.83 -7.57
C ALA A 5 -22.84 -1.55 -6.45
N PRO A 6 -21.52 -1.32 -6.35
CA PRO A 6 -20.74 -1.91 -5.27
C PRO A 6 -21.25 -1.41 -3.91
N PRO A 7 -21.10 -2.21 -2.85
CA PRO A 7 -21.44 -1.77 -1.50
C PRO A 7 -20.62 -0.54 -1.11
N PRO A 8 -21.14 0.29 -0.19
CA PRO A 8 -20.40 1.44 0.31
C PRO A 8 -19.12 0.99 1.02
N VAL A 9 -18.08 1.80 0.86
CA VAL A 9 -16.78 1.59 1.50
C VAL A 9 -16.89 1.84 3.00
N ASP A 10 -16.37 0.93 3.83
CA ASP A 10 -16.40 1.08 5.29
C ASP A 10 -15.32 2.09 5.77
N PRO A 11 -15.70 3.25 6.34
CA PRO A 11 -14.74 4.26 6.79
C PRO A 11 -13.90 3.79 7.99
N ARG A 12 -14.34 2.77 8.74
CA ARG A 12 -13.57 2.24 9.87
C ARG A 12 -12.27 1.60 9.41
N LEU A 13 -12.24 1.04 8.21
CA LEU A 13 -11.06 0.37 7.67
C LEU A 13 -9.91 1.35 7.43
N ALA A 14 -10.21 2.55 6.94
CA ALA A 14 -9.23 3.62 6.76
C ALA A 14 -8.63 4.07 8.11
N GLY A 15 -9.48 4.26 9.12
CA GLY A 15 -9.06 4.63 10.48
C GLY A 15 -8.24 3.56 11.21
N LEU A 16 -8.47 2.27 10.95
CA LEU A 16 -7.73 1.17 11.59
C LEU A 16 -6.26 1.12 11.17
N VAL A 17 -5.94 1.53 9.94
CA VAL A 17 -4.57 1.44 9.37
C VAL A 17 -3.95 2.82 9.09
N GLY A 18 -4.64 3.91 9.45
CA GLY A 18 -4.10 5.28 9.35
C GLY A 18 -3.99 5.83 7.93
N VAL A 19 -4.87 5.41 7.02
CA VAL A 19 -4.88 5.83 5.61
C VAL A 19 -6.05 6.75 5.31
N GLU A 20 -5.94 7.55 4.24
CA GLU A 20 -7.02 8.44 3.77
C GLU A 20 -8.08 7.66 3.00
N HIS A 21 -7.64 6.67 2.23
CA HIS A 21 -8.47 5.83 1.40
C HIS A 21 -8.25 4.37 1.83
N PRO A 22 -9.32 3.59 2.07
CA PRO A 22 -9.19 2.16 2.39
C PRO A 22 -8.91 1.34 1.12
N VAL A 23 -7.87 1.74 0.40
CA VAL A 23 -7.33 1.12 -0.80
C VAL A 23 -6.04 0.42 -0.40
N PHE A 24 -5.98 -0.88 -0.67
CA PHE A 24 -4.88 -1.75 -0.32
C PHE A 24 -4.27 -2.25 -1.61
N GLY A 25 -3.04 -1.83 -1.91
CA GLY A 25 -2.40 -2.16 -3.18
C GLY A 25 -1.19 -3.07 -2.98
N PHE A 26 -1.31 -4.30 -3.48
CA PHE A 26 -0.21 -5.27 -3.48
C PHE A 26 0.62 -5.15 -4.77
N SER A 27 1.94 -5.04 -4.64
CA SER A 27 2.84 -5.05 -5.79
C SER A 27 4.24 -5.54 -5.42
N HIS A 28 4.94 -6.12 -6.40
CA HIS A 28 6.37 -6.40 -6.32
C HIS A 28 7.24 -5.18 -6.67
N SER A 29 6.66 -4.16 -7.30
CA SER A 29 7.36 -2.90 -7.64
C SER A 29 7.33 -1.94 -6.45
N VAL A 30 8.52 -1.49 -6.05
CA VAL A 30 8.70 -0.43 -5.05
C VAL A 30 8.03 0.86 -5.48
N ASP A 31 8.07 1.20 -6.78
CA ASP A 31 7.47 2.43 -7.30
C ASP A 31 5.96 2.44 -7.10
N VAL A 32 5.28 1.33 -7.44
CA VAL A 32 3.83 1.20 -7.29
C VAL A 32 3.43 1.30 -5.82
N VAL A 33 4.15 0.60 -4.92
CA VAL A 33 3.88 0.64 -3.48
C VAL A 33 4.04 2.06 -2.95
N ALA A 34 5.15 2.73 -3.28
CA ALA A 34 5.42 4.09 -2.82
C ALA A 34 4.34 5.08 -3.30
N GLU A 35 3.83 4.91 -4.52
CA GLU A 35 2.80 5.79 -5.06
C GLU A 35 1.44 5.57 -4.37
N ILE A 36 1.06 4.32 -4.07
CA ILE A 36 -0.14 4.03 -3.29
C ILE A 36 -0.09 4.74 -1.92
N CYS A 37 1.05 4.67 -1.24
CA CYS A 37 1.23 5.32 0.06
C CYS A 37 1.13 6.86 -0.03
N ARG A 38 1.63 7.45 -1.13
CA ARG A 38 1.56 8.91 -1.37
C ARG A 38 0.14 9.40 -1.62
N GLU A 39 -0.63 8.62 -2.36
CA GLU A 39 -2.05 8.86 -2.64
C GLU A 39 -2.98 8.49 -1.46
N GLY A 40 -2.41 8.20 -0.28
CA GLY A 40 -3.18 8.00 0.94
C GLY A 40 -3.83 6.62 1.06
N GLY A 41 -3.37 5.62 0.31
CA GLY A 41 -3.70 4.21 0.49
C GLY A 41 -2.64 3.45 1.29
N LEU A 42 -2.85 2.14 1.49
CA LEU A 42 -1.87 1.24 2.10
C LEU A 42 -1.12 0.46 1.02
N GLY A 43 0.17 0.75 0.87
CA GLY A 43 1.06 0.01 -0.02
C GLY A 43 1.53 -1.30 0.62
N VAL A 44 1.36 -2.42 -0.08
CA VAL A 44 1.81 -3.75 0.38
C VAL A 44 2.88 -4.27 -0.57
N TRP A 45 4.13 -4.27 -0.12
CA TRP A 45 5.25 -4.76 -0.93
C TRP A 45 5.40 -6.29 -0.83
N GLY A 46 5.32 -6.95 -1.97
CA GLY A 46 5.54 -8.39 -2.08
C GLY A 46 7.01 -8.74 -2.19
N ALA A 47 7.64 -9.16 -1.09
CA ALA A 47 9.07 -9.50 -1.06
C ALA A 47 9.37 -11.01 -0.88
N THR A 48 8.42 -11.89 -1.21
CA THR A 48 8.51 -13.34 -0.95
C THR A 48 9.74 -14.02 -1.55
N ARG A 49 10.32 -13.47 -2.63
CA ARG A 49 11.48 -14.05 -3.33
C ARG A 49 12.79 -13.32 -3.02
N SER A 50 12.77 -12.35 -2.11
CA SER A 50 13.92 -11.52 -1.78
C SER A 50 14.70 -12.10 -0.61
N THR A 51 16.02 -11.93 -0.59
CA THR A 51 16.84 -12.23 0.59
C THR A 51 16.58 -11.20 1.71
N PRO A 52 16.96 -11.48 2.96
CA PRO A 52 16.85 -10.49 4.04
C PRO A 52 17.47 -9.13 3.71
N GLU A 53 18.65 -9.11 3.10
CA GLU A 53 19.37 -7.88 2.73
C GLU A 53 18.65 -7.10 1.62
N GLU A 54 18.07 -7.82 0.66
CA GLU A 54 17.24 -7.22 -0.40
C GLU A 54 15.94 -6.63 0.18
N ILE A 55 15.35 -7.29 1.18
CA ILE A 55 14.17 -6.77 1.89
C ILE A 55 14.52 -5.47 2.61
N GLU A 56 15.63 -5.43 3.37
CA GLU A 56 16.08 -4.23 4.07
C GLU A 56 16.34 -3.07 3.11
N THR A 57 16.99 -3.35 1.97
CA THR A 57 17.28 -2.34 0.94
C THR A 57 15.99 -1.81 0.32
N GLY A 58 15.05 -2.69 -0.05
CA GLY A 58 13.77 -2.29 -0.63
C GLY A 58 12.89 -1.49 0.35
N LEU A 59 12.87 -1.89 1.63
CA LEU A 59 12.17 -1.14 2.67
C LEU A 59 12.78 0.23 2.91
N ALA A 60 14.11 0.35 2.92
CA ALA A 60 14.80 1.63 3.05
C ALA A 60 14.49 2.57 1.87
N GLU A 61 14.42 2.03 0.65
CA GLU A 61 14.03 2.78 -0.53
C GLU A 61 12.58 3.28 -0.45
N ILE A 62 11.64 2.42 -0.07
CA ILE A 62 10.24 2.80 0.15
C ILE A 62 10.17 3.92 1.19
N ARG A 63 10.82 3.75 2.35
CA ARG A 63 10.81 4.75 3.43
C ARG A 63 11.45 6.07 3.02
N SER A 64 12.53 6.05 2.26
CA SER A 64 13.13 7.27 1.72
C SER A 64 12.18 8.04 0.80
N ARG A 65 11.24 7.36 0.15
CA ARG A 65 10.28 7.96 -0.81
C ARG A 65 9.00 8.48 -0.16
N ILE A 66 8.56 7.87 0.94
CA ILE A 66 7.23 8.13 1.54
C ILE A 66 7.29 8.63 2.99
N GLY A 67 8.44 8.56 3.66
CA GLY A 67 8.59 8.88 5.08
C GLY A 67 7.81 7.93 5.97
N ASP A 68 7.05 8.50 6.91
CA ASP A 68 6.24 7.77 7.89
C ASP A 68 4.83 7.41 7.38
N ARG A 69 4.59 7.56 6.08
CA ARG A 69 3.30 7.17 5.47
C ARG A 69 3.11 5.64 5.54
N PRO A 70 1.86 5.17 5.73
CA PRO A 70 1.53 3.75 5.84
C PRO A 70 2.00 2.94 4.63
#